data_AF-G7YAV3-F1
#
_entry.id   AF-G7YAV3-F1
#
_cell.length_a   1.000
_cell.length_b   1.000
_cell.length_c   1.000
_cell.angle_alpha   90.00
_cell.angle_beta   90.00
_cell.angle_gamma   90.00
#
_symmetry.space_group_name_H-M   'P 1'
#
loop_
_entity.id
_entity.type
_entity.pdbx_description
1 polymer ?
#
loop_
_entity_poly.entity_id
_entity_poly.type
_entity_poly.pdbx_seq_one_letter_code
_entity_poly.pdbx_strand_id
1 'polypeptide(L)'
;MLSDMLPTITEDIGVRSDRESTSTCDGANVEDMLLSMLDERDRLMEGLREAQEQLNITRSRLAEVERERDKVNSQLVSAIPQDVIVLTRRVSELEEQLNERSEEVDELKAERNNTKILLEHLETLVAKHERSLRMTVVKRHTLTPGTPGIAYAPSVTETMAPDADSGLNGMSMKDYGQQVCTGTESPSGTGLSSEVEVLKALKSLFEHHKALDEKVHHRLRAAQNRVTELENALSVARSLSPTESKDSLSKEAQTDESELAKLISAQPTGSIAPHPQTKTMNIPPSTSLSSALSAAAAATQALSQVKELQNNLDQRSNELLLARRQVIELTSRCKEATDSLNFARNELR
;
A
#
# COMPACT_ATOMS: atom_id res chain seq x y z
N MET A 1 2.17 9.80 -80.16
CA MET A 1 2.30 11.24 -80.52
C MET A 1 3.26 11.86 -79.53
N LEU A 2 4.09 12.79 -80.01
CA LEU A 2 5.25 13.44 -79.36
C LEU A 2 6.58 12.69 -79.47
N SER A 3 7.10 12.71 -80.70
CA SER A 3 8.51 12.70 -81.01
C SER A 3 8.98 14.17 -81.05
N ASP A 4 9.86 14.59 -80.15
CA ASP A 4 10.58 15.87 -80.22
C ASP A 4 12.10 15.53 -80.27
N MET A 5 12.71 15.49 -81.45
CA MET A 5 13.43 16.61 -82.10
C MET A 5 14.61 17.14 -81.25
N LEU A 6 15.78 16.53 -81.44
CA LEU A 6 17.07 17.12 -81.04
C LEU A 6 17.44 18.22 -82.04
N PRO A 7 17.87 19.42 -81.60
CA PRO A 7 18.34 20.45 -82.51
C PRO A 7 19.74 20.11 -83.03
N THR A 8 19.85 20.06 -84.36
CA THR A 8 21.10 19.93 -85.12
C THR A 8 21.98 21.16 -84.91
N ILE A 9 23.23 20.93 -84.51
CA ILE A 9 24.27 21.96 -84.40
C ILE A 9 24.73 22.30 -85.83
N THR A 10 24.56 23.54 -86.26
CA THR A 10 25.17 24.08 -87.49
C THR A 10 26.63 24.43 -87.22
N GLU A 11 27.56 23.76 -87.90
CA GLU A 11 28.97 24.20 -87.99
C GLU A 11 29.05 25.41 -88.94
N ASP A 12 29.53 26.55 -88.43
CA ASP A 12 29.98 27.66 -89.27
C ASP A 12 31.51 27.74 -89.18
N ILE A 13 32.15 27.48 -90.32
CA ILE A 13 33.58 27.63 -90.55
C ILE A 13 33.80 29.07 -90.99
N GLY A 14 34.36 29.90 -90.09
CA GLY A 14 34.66 31.30 -90.36
C GLY A 14 35.93 31.77 -89.64
N VAL A 15 37.06 31.66 -90.34
CA VAL A 15 38.40 32.15 -89.99
C VAL A 15 38.40 33.55 -89.38
N ARG A 16 38.90 33.71 -88.13
CA ARG A 16 39.64 34.89 -87.64
C ARG A 16 40.64 34.47 -86.56
N SER A 17 41.86 34.14 -86.98
CA SER A 17 43.05 34.26 -86.14
C SER A 17 43.34 35.74 -85.88
N ASP A 18 44.04 36.01 -84.77
CA ASP A 18 44.59 37.30 -84.31
C ASP A 18 43.86 37.96 -83.12
N ARG A 19 43.95 37.28 -81.96
CA ARG A 19 44.10 37.91 -80.64
C ARG A 19 44.65 36.92 -79.61
N GLU A 20 45.71 36.22 -79.99
CA GLU A 20 46.52 35.41 -79.10
C GLU A 20 47.63 36.31 -78.55
N SER A 21 47.66 36.52 -77.23
CA SER A 21 48.82 36.94 -76.38
C SER A 21 48.41 37.70 -75.10
N THR A 22 47.27 37.38 -74.46
CA THR A 22 47.08 37.67 -73.01
C THR A 22 46.23 36.63 -72.26
N SER A 23 45.78 35.53 -72.88
CA SER A 23 44.82 34.59 -72.27
C SER A 23 45.38 33.21 -71.89
N THR A 24 46.67 32.94 -72.16
CA THR A 24 47.30 31.63 -71.88
C THR A 24 47.81 31.48 -70.44
N CYS A 25 48.01 32.57 -69.68
CA CYS A 25 48.40 32.45 -68.27
C CYS A 25 47.23 32.18 -67.32
N ASP A 26 46.01 32.63 -67.66
CA ASP A 26 44.82 32.37 -66.85
C ASP A 26 44.33 30.92 -67.01
N GLY A 27 44.58 30.27 -68.16
CA GLY A 27 44.19 28.87 -68.40
C GLY A 27 44.93 27.87 -67.51
N ALA A 28 46.23 28.07 -67.27
CA ALA A 28 47.04 27.20 -66.41
C ALA A 28 46.59 27.28 -64.94
N ASN A 29 46.24 28.48 -64.46
CA ASN A 29 45.74 28.66 -63.10
C ASN A 29 44.36 28.00 -62.88
N VAL A 30 43.52 27.97 -63.92
CA VAL A 30 42.22 27.27 -63.88
C VAL A 30 42.41 25.75 -63.94
N GLU A 31 43.35 25.27 -64.75
CA GLU A 31 43.70 23.85 -64.85
C GLU A 31 44.23 23.31 -63.51
N ASP A 32 45.14 24.04 -62.85
CA ASP A 32 45.65 23.68 -61.52
C ASP A 32 44.53 23.68 -60.45
N MET A 33 43.58 24.62 -60.53
CA MET A 33 42.41 24.64 -59.64
C MET A 33 41.49 23.44 -59.87
N LEU A 34 41.21 23.08 -61.13
CA LEU A 34 40.40 21.92 -61.48
C LEU A 34 41.07 20.60 -61.03
N LEU A 35 42.38 20.46 -61.20
CA LEU A 35 43.14 19.31 -60.70
C LEU A 35 43.04 19.21 -59.18
N SER A 36 43.25 20.32 -58.46
CA SER A 36 43.09 20.40 -57.00
C SER A 36 41.67 20.01 -56.55
N MET A 37 40.63 20.44 -57.27
CA MET A 37 39.24 20.07 -56.98
C MET A 37 38.95 18.59 -57.24
N LEU A 38 39.55 17.98 -58.27
CA LEU A 38 39.42 16.55 -58.54
C LEU A 38 40.11 15.71 -57.47
N ASP A 39 41.30 16.11 -57.03
CA ASP A 39 42.03 15.46 -55.94
C ASP A 39 41.25 15.55 -54.62
N GLU A 40 40.67 16.72 -54.32
CA GLU A 40 39.84 16.90 -53.12
C GLU A 40 38.54 16.09 -53.20
N ARG A 41 37.90 16.01 -54.38
CA ARG A 41 36.74 15.12 -54.60
C ARG A 41 37.10 13.66 -54.35
N ASP A 42 38.24 13.20 -54.84
CA ASP A 42 38.67 11.81 -54.70
C ASP A 42 39.03 11.51 -53.23
N ARG A 43 39.67 12.44 -52.53
CA ARG A 43 39.89 12.38 -51.07
C ARG A 43 38.57 12.32 -50.28
N LEU A 44 37.58 13.14 -50.65
CA LEU A 44 36.26 13.13 -50.02
C LEU A 44 35.50 11.82 -50.29
N MET A 45 35.63 11.24 -51.49
CA MET A 45 35.05 9.93 -51.81
C MET A 45 35.67 8.80 -50.98
N GLU A 46 37.00 8.82 -50.82
CA GLU A 46 37.71 7.87 -49.95
C GLU A 46 37.24 8.00 -48.50
N GLY A 47 37.20 9.23 -47.97
CA GLY A 47 36.74 9.50 -46.61
C GLY A 47 35.27 9.12 -46.36
N LEU A 48 34.40 9.26 -47.36
CA LEU A 48 33.01 8.80 -47.29
C LEU A 48 32.93 7.27 -47.21
N ARG A 49 33.71 6.55 -48.03
CA ARG A 49 33.76 5.08 -47.98
C ARG A 49 34.27 4.58 -46.64
N GLU A 50 35.34 5.17 -46.11
CA GLU A 50 35.88 4.81 -44.80
C GLU A 50 34.87 5.06 -43.68
N ALA A 51 34.18 6.21 -43.68
CA ALA A 51 33.16 6.52 -42.69
C ALA A 51 31.96 5.55 -42.75
N GLN A 52 31.54 5.17 -43.96
CA GLN A 52 30.48 4.19 -44.19
C GLN A 52 30.87 2.79 -43.68
N GLU A 53 32.11 2.36 -43.91
CA GLU A 53 32.61 1.08 -43.41
C GLU A 53 32.69 1.07 -41.87
N GLN A 54 33.22 2.15 -41.26
CA GLN A 54 33.24 2.30 -39.80
C GLN A 54 31.81 2.30 -39.20
N LEU A 55 30.86 2.94 -39.89
CA LEU A 55 29.45 2.91 -39.49
C LEU A 55 28.87 1.49 -39.58
N ASN A 56 29.23 0.71 -40.58
CA ASN A 56 28.75 -0.66 -40.74
C ASN A 56 29.31 -1.60 -39.66
N ILE A 57 30.61 -1.47 -39.37
CA ILE A 57 31.28 -2.21 -38.28
C ILE A 57 30.63 -1.87 -36.93
N THR A 58 30.43 -0.59 -36.63
CA THR A 58 29.81 -0.16 -35.36
C THR A 58 28.35 -0.60 -35.23
N ARG A 59 27.57 -0.59 -36.31
CA ARG A 59 26.20 -1.15 -36.34
C ARG A 59 26.18 -2.66 -36.09
N SER A 60 27.13 -3.39 -36.67
CA SER A 60 27.24 -4.85 -36.46
C SER A 60 27.59 -5.16 -35.00
N ARG A 61 28.55 -4.43 -34.43
CA ARG A 61 28.93 -4.54 -33.01
C ARG A 61 27.78 -4.17 -32.07
N LEU A 62 27.00 -3.15 -32.42
CA LEU A 62 25.81 -2.77 -31.66
C LEU A 62 24.81 -3.94 -31.59
N ALA A 63 24.51 -4.57 -32.73
CA ALA A 63 23.57 -5.69 -32.78
C ALA A 63 24.08 -6.93 -32.02
N GLU A 64 25.40 -7.15 -31.96
CA GLU A 64 26.01 -8.21 -31.14
C GLU A 64 25.81 -7.94 -29.65
N VAL A 65 26.14 -6.74 -29.18
CA VAL A 65 25.97 -6.35 -27.77
C VAL A 65 24.49 -6.38 -27.34
N GLU A 66 23.55 -6.02 -28.23
CA GLU A 66 22.12 -6.15 -27.94
C GLU A 66 21.69 -7.60 -27.68
N ARG A 67 22.17 -8.54 -28.50
CA ARG A 67 21.89 -9.97 -28.32
C ARG A 67 22.53 -10.52 -27.05
N GLU A 68 23.75 -10.11 -26.73
CA GLU A 68 24.41 -10.50 -25.47
C GLU A 68 23.62 -10.00 -24.25
N ARG A 69 23.17 -8.74 -24.28
CA ARG A 69 22.33 -8.15 -23.23
C ARG A 69 21.01 -8.91 -23.07
N ASP A 70 20.34 -9.25 -24.17
CA ASP A 70 19.09 -10.01 -24.13
C ASP A 70 19.30 -11.43 -23.58
N LYS A 71 20.43 -12.06 -23.92
CA LYS A 71 20.83 -13.37 -23.40
C LYS A 71 21.12 -13.32 -21.89
N VAL A 72 21.91 -12.36 -21.43
CA VAL A 72 22.20 -12.15 -20.00
C VAL A 72 20.91 -11.84 -19.23
N ASN A 73 20.03 -11.01 -19.80
CA ASN A 73 18.75 -10.68 -19.18
C ASN A 73 17.84 -11.91 -19.06
N SER A 74 17.78 -12.76 -20.09
CA SER A 74 17.03 -14.01 -20.04
C SER A 74 17.61 -14.99 -19.01
N GLN A 75 18.95 -15.06 -18.92
CA GLN A 75 19.64 -15.86 -17.91
C GLN A 75 19.33 -15.37 -16.50
N LEU A 76 19.34 -14.06 -16.27
CA LEU A 76 18.99 -13.44 -14.99
C LEU A 76 17.57 -13.84 -14.57
N VAL A 77 16.59 -13.68 -15.46
CA VAL A 77 15.19 -14.04 -15.21
C VAL A 77 15.06 -15.52 -14.87
N SER A 78 15.79 -16.40 -15.56
CA SER A 78 15.79 -17.85 -15.28
C SER A 78 16.55 -18.25 -14.02
N ALA A 79 17.52 -17.44 -13.59
CA ALA A 79 18.35 -17.70 -12.42
C ALA A 79 17.66 -17.31 -11.10
N ILE A 80 16.58 -16.51 -11.17
CA ILE A 80 15.77 -16.19 -9.99
C ILE A 80 15.04 -17.47 -9.53
N PRO A 81 15.29 -17.97 -8.32
CA PRO A 81 14.63 -19.18 -7.82
C PRO A 81 13.12 -18.98 -7.71
N GLN A 82 12.33 -19.98 -8.15
CA GLN A 82 10.87 -19.94 -8.11
C GLN A 82 10.33 -19.70 -6.69
N ASP A 83 11.02 -20.23 -5.68
CA ASP A 83 10.66 -20.03 -4.27
C ASP A 83 10.73 -18.56 -3.86
N VAL A 84 11.71 -17.80 -4.37
CA VAL A 84 11.82 -16.36 -4.11
C VAL A 84 10.63 -15.61 -4.70
N ILE A 85 10.16 -15.99 -5.89
CA ILE A 85 9.00 -15.38 -6.55
C ILE A 85 7.72 -15.65 -5.74
N VAL A 86 7.53 -16.89 -5.29
CA VAL A 86 6.38 -17.28 -4.47
C VAL A 86 6.40 -16.57 -3.11
N LEU A 87 7.55 -16.53 -2.45
CA LEU A 87 7.72 -15.84 -1.18
C LEU A 87 7.49 -14.33 -1.31
N THR A 88 7.97 -13.71 -2.39
CA THR A 88 7.73 -12.28 -2.66
C THR A 88 6.23 -11.99 -2.77
N ARG A 89 5.48 -12.80 -3.53
CA ARG A 89 4.02 -12.66 -3.63
C ARG A 89 3.35 -12.85 -2.26
N ARG A 90 3.77 -13.84 -1.49
CA ARG A 90 3.21 -14.12 -0.18
C ARG A 90 3.47 -13.00 0.82
N VAL A 91 4.64 -12.36 0.77
CA VAL A 91 4.96 -11.18 1.58
C VAL A 91 4.03 -10.03 1.20
N SER A 92 3.86 -9.74 -0.10
CA SER A 92 2.95 -8.68 -0.54
C SER A 92 1.50 -8.90 -0.08
N GLU A 93 1.01 -10.14 -0.15
CA GLU A 93 -0.33 -10.49 0.38
C GLU A 93 -0.44 -10.27 1.90
N LEU A 94 0.61 -10.60 2.66
CA LEU A 94 0.63 -10.40 4.11
C LEU A 94 0.72 -8.92 4.48
N GLU A 95 1.45 -8.12 3.70
CA GLU A 95 1.52 -6.67 3.87
C GLU A 95 0.16 -6.01 3.64
N GLU A 96 -0.56 -6.42 2.59
CA GLU A 96 -1.93 -5.96 2.31
C GLU A 96 -2.88 -6.31 3.45
N GLN A 97 -2.86 -7.58 3.90
CA GLN A 97 -3.68 -8.02 5.03
C GLN A 97 -3.35 -7.26 6.32
N LEU A 98 -2.07 -6.95 6.57
CA LEU A 98 -1.68 -6.15 7.73
C LEU A 98 -2.21 -4.72 7.63
N ASN A 99 -2.17 -4.13 6.44
CA ASN A 99 -2.69 -2.79 6.20
C ASN A 99 -4.21 -2.73 6.44
N GLU A 100 -4.97 -3.67 5.89
CA GLU A 100 -6.42 -3.79 6.15
C GLU A 100 -6.73 -3.90 7.65
N ARG A 101 -5.96 -4.72 8.37
CA ARG A 101 -6.13 -4.87 9.83
C ARG A 101 -5.77 -3.61 10.59
N SER A 102 -4.78 -2.85 10.14
CA SER A 102 -4.42 -1.57 10.74
C SER A 102 -5.54 -0.54 10.57
N GLU A 103 -6.14 -0.49 9.37
CA GLU A 103 -7.29 0.37 9.07
C GLU A 103 -8.51 0.00 9.95
N GLU A 104 -8.84 -1.29 10.05
CA GLU A 104 -9.92 -1.80 10.94
C GLU A 104 -9.68 -1.36 12.41
N VAL A 105 -8.43 -1.44 12.88
CA VAL A 105 -8.07 -1.02 14.24
C VAL A 105 -8.26 0.48 14.43
N ASP A 106 -7.90 1.30 13.44
CA ASP A 106 -8.03 2.76 13.55
C ASP A 106 -9.50 3.21 13.49
N GLU A 107 -10.33 2.54 12.69
CA GLU A 107 -11.79 2.72 12.71
C GLU A 107 -12.37 2.38 14.10
N LEU A 108 -12.02 1.23 14.67
CA LEU A 108 -12.48 0.82 16.00
C LEU A 108 -12.00 1.77 17.10
N LYS A 109 -10.79 2.32 17.00
CA LYS A 109 -10.29 3.36 17.93
C LYS A 109 -11.15 4.62 17.84
N ALA A 110 -11.52 5.04 16.63
CA ALA A 110 -12.39 6.19 16.41
C ALA A 110 -13.81 5.96 16.96
N GLU A 111 -14.41 4.79 16.70
CA GLU A 111 -15.71 4.39 17.27
C GLU A 111 -15.72 4.40 18.80
N ARG A 112 -14.65 3.84 19.41
CA ARG A 112 -14.46 3.84 20.87
C ARG A 112 -14.35 5.26 21.40
N ASN A 113 -13.62 6.14 20.71
CA ASN A 113 -13.48 7.54 21.11
C ASN A 113 -14.82 8.28 21.05
N ASN A 114 -15.61 8.09 19.99
CA ASN A 114 -16.94 8.69 19.86
C ASN A 114 -17.88 8.23 21.00
N THR A 115 -17.85 6.94 21.33
CA THR A 115 -18.63 6.38 22.43
C THR A 115 -18.20 6.95 23.77
N LYS A 116 -16.89 7.11 24.00
CA LYS A 116 -16.36 7.74 25.21
C LYS A 116 -16.90 9.15 25.39
N ILE A 117 -16.83 9.98 24.33
CA ILE A 117 -17.35 11.36 24.36
C ILE A 117 -18.86 11.38 24.62
N LEU A 118 -19.61 10.47 24.01
CA LEU A 118 -21.05 10.35 24.23
C LEU A 118 -21.36 10.04 25.70
N LEU A 119 -20.64 9.10 26.31
CA LEU A 119 -20.80 8.76 27.73
C LEU A 119 -20.48 9.94 28.65
N GLU A 120 -19.38 10.65 28.41
CA GLU A 120 -19.02 11.86 29.17
C GLU A 120 -20.13 12.93 29.12
N HIS A 121 -20.74 13.12 27.94
CA HIS A 121 -21.87 14.03 27.80
C HIS A 121 -23.10 13.56 28.58
N LEU A 122 -23.44 12.27 28.50
CA LEU A 122 -24.58 11.69 29.21
C LEU A 122 -24.39 11.77 30.73
N GLU A 123 -23.19 11.49 31.24
CA GLU A 123 -22.85 11.65 32.67
C GLU A 123 -23.10 13.09 33.13
N THR A 124 -22.71 14.08 32.32
CA THR A 124 -22.94 15.50 32.62
C THR A 124 -24.44 15.83 32.68
N LEU A 125 -25.23 15.29 31.73
CA LEU A 125 -26.69 15.49 31.71
C LEU A 125 -27.36 14.86 32.94
N VAL A 126 -26.98 13.64 33.30
CA VAL A 126 -27.51 12.92 34.46
C VAL A 126 -27.17 13.68 35.74
N ALA A 127 -25.92 14.12 35.92
CA ALA A 127 -25.51 14.90 37.08
C ALA A 127 -26.30 16.21 37.22
N LYS A 128 -26.58 16.89 36.11
CA LYS A 128 -27.44 18.09 36.10
C LYS A 128 -28.88 17.77 36.48
N HIS A 129 -29.45 16.72 35.89
CA HIS A 129 -30.82 16.29 36.17
C HIS A 129 -30.99 15.87 37.63
N GLU A 130 -30.03 15.11 38.17
CA GLU A 130 -30.00 14.69 39.56
C GLU A 130 -29.95 15.88 40.52
N ARG A 131 -29.09 16.87 40.27
CA ARG A 131 -29.04 18.10 41.07
C ARG A 131 -30.37 18.86 41.01
N SER A 132 -30.98 18.95 39.82
CA SER A 132 -32.29 19.58 39.65
C SER A 132 -33.40 18.83 40.39
N LEU A 133 -33.39 17.50 40.36
CA LEU A 133 -34.31 16.65 41.11
C LEU A 133 -34.14 16.86 42.61
N ARG A 134 -32.92 16.80 43.15
CA ARG A 134 -32.63 17.05 44.56
C ARG A 134 -33.19 18.41 45.01
N MET A 135 -33.01 19.46 44.22
CA MET A 135 -33.57 20.79 44.52
C MET A 135 -35.10 20.82 44.49
N THR A 136 -35.73 20.20 43.48
CA THR A 136 -37.20 20.14 43.39
C THR A 136 -37.81 19.30 44.50
N VAL A 137 -37.15 18.19 44.88
CA VAL A 137 -37.55 17.34 46.00
C VAL A 137 -37.42 18.10 47.31
N VAL A 138 -36.29 18.77 47.57
CA VAL A 138 -36.10 19.61 48.76
C VAL A 138 -37.15 20.71 48.86
N LYS A 139 -37.49 21.37 47.74
CA LYS A 139 -38.52 22.43 47.71
C LYS A 139 -39.92 21.92 48.03
N ARG A 140 -40.24 20.65 47.75
CA ARG A 140 -41.50 20.02 48.19
C ARG A 140 -41.50 19.64 49.68
N HIS A 141 -40.35 19.24 50.24
CA HIS A 141 -40.24 18.88 51.66
C HIS A 141 -40.28 20.09 52.60
N THR A 142 -39.89 21.28 52.14
CA THR A 142 -39.97 22.53 52.94
C THR A 142 -41.31 23.25 52.84
N LEU A 143 -42.27 22.74 52.04
CA LEU A 143 -43.59 23.35 51.82
C LEU A 143 -44.76 22.56 52.43
N THR A 144 -44.51 21.56 53.29
CA THR A 144 -45.54 20.95 54.15
C THR A 144 -45.48 21.53 55.57
N PRO A 145 -46.41 22.40 55.98
CA PRO A 145 -46.55 22.82 57.36
C PRO A 145 -47.48 21.86 58.12
N GLY A 146 -46.98 21.33 59.25
CA GLY A 146 -47.79 20.82 60.36
C GLY A 146 -48.15 19.34 60.32
N THR A 147 -47.72 18.55 61.32
CA THR A 147 -48.46 18.35 62.58
C THR A 147 -47.58 17.51 63.55
N PRO A 148 -47.24 17.97 64.76
CA PRO A 148 -46.62 17.12 65.76
C PRO A 148 -47.69 16.44 66.63
N GLY A 149 -47.66 15.10 66.62
CA GLY A 149 -48.19 14.24 67.68
C GLY A 149 -49.65 13.80 67.53
N ILE A 150 -49.87 12.49 67.34
CA ILE A 150 -50.74 11.64 68.18
C ILE A 150 -50.18 10.20 68.12
N ALA A 151 -49.86 9.65 69.28
CA ALA A 151 -49.57 8.23 69.48
C ALA A 151 -50.86 7.41 69.32
N TYR A 152 -50.79 6.22 68.69
CA TYR A 152 -51.45 4.97 69.08
C TYR A 152 -51.27 3.94 67.94
N ALA A 153 -50.60 2.83 68.25
CA ALA A 153 -50.79 1.53 67.60
C ALA A 153 -51.64 0.66 68.57
N PRO A 154 -52.05 -0.60 68.28
CA PRO A 154 -51.97 -1.42 67.04
C PRO A 154 -53.28 -2.22 66.73
N SER A 155 -53.22 -3.15 65.76
CA SER A 155 -53.98 -4.43 65.62
C SER A 155 -54.75 -4.58 64.31
N VAL A 156 -54.30 -5.41 63.35
CA VAL A 156 -54.62 -6.85 63.09
C VAL A 156 -56.10 -7.15 62.82
N THR A 157 -56.41 -7.59 61.59
CA THR A 157 -57.33 -8.67 61.13
C THR A 157 -57.60 -8.43 59.63
N GLU A 158 -57.06 -9.19 58.69
CA GLU A 158 -57.53 -10.53 58.23
C GLU A 158 -58.87 -10.45 57.48
N THR A 159 -58.87 -10.65 56.15
CA THR A 159 -59.74 -11.63 55.46
C THR A 159 -59.56 -11.63 53.93
N MET A 160 -59.11 -12.79 53.45
CA MET A 160 -59.62 -13.59 52.32
C MET A 160 -60.05 -12.93 51.00
N ALA A 161 -59.37 -13.34 49.94
CA ALA A 161 -59.89 -13.43 48.57
C ALA A 161 -60.01 -14.91 48.19
N PRO A 162 -61.05 -15.33 47.44
CA PRO A 162 -61.01 -16.56 46.67
C PRO A 162 -61.05 -16.29 45.16
N ASP A 163 -60.17 -17.03 44.48
CA ASP A 163 -60.38 -17.92 43.33
C ASP A 163 -61.18 -17.53 42.08
N ALA A 164 -60.55 -17.92 40.96
CA ALA A 164 -61.07 -18.59 39.76
C ALA A 164 -60.76 -17.80 38.48
N ASP A 165 -59.80 -18.20 37.64
CA ASP A 165 -59.62 -19.44 36.84
C ASP A 165 -60.00 -19.18 35.36
N SER A 166 -59.22 -19.83 34.48
CA SER A 166 -59.36 -19.99 33.03
C SER A 166 -59.18 -18.72 32.17
N GLY A 167 -58.39 -18.69 31.11
CA GLY A 167 -57.86 -19.77 30.28
C GLY A 167 -58.13 -19.42 28.81
N LEU A 168 -57.10 -19.63 27.97
CA LEU A 168 -57.14 -19.88 26.52
C LEU A 168 -57.17 -18.68 25.54
N ASN A 169 -56.21 -18.80 24.61
CA ASN A 169 -56.25 -18.50 23.16
C ASN A 169 -56.60 -17.07 22.74
N GLY A 170 -55.80 -16.38 21.93
CA GLY A 170 -55.19 -16.85 20.70
C GLY A 170 -55.93 -16.22 19.50
N MET A 171 -55.17 -15.59 18.60
CA MET A 171 -55.55 -15.08 17.27
C MET A 171 -56.24 -13.70 17.16
N SER A 172 -55.36 -12.70 16.93
CA SER A 172 -55.16 -12.00 15.65
C SER A 172 -56.32 -11.31 14.91
N MET A 173 -56.02 -10.05 14.56
CA MET A 173 -56.30 -9.33 13.31
C MET A 173 -57.60 -8.52 13.17
N LYS A 174 -57.36 -7.28 12.69
CA LYS A 174 -58.25 -6.37 11.92
C LYS A 174 -59.29 -5.61 12.75
N ASP A 175 -59.61 -4.34 12.48
CA ASP A 175 -59.26 -3.44 11.39
C ASP A 175 -59.50 -1.99 11.85
N TYR A 176 -58.87 -1.06 11.12
CA TYR A 176 -59.07 0.38 11.16
C TYR A 176 -60.54 0.79 10.93
N GLY A 177 -61.03 1.79 11.67
CA GLY A 177 -62.00 2.76 11.15
C GLY A 177 -63.16 3.16 12.07
N GLN A 178 -63.30 4.49 12.24
CA GLN A 178 -64.52 5.24 12.57
C GLN A 178 -64.91 5.47 14.04
N GLN A 179 -64.76 6.72 14.51
CA GLN A 179 -65.71 7.46 15.37
C GLN A 179 -65.25 8.92 15.43
N VAL A 180 -65.86 9.85 14.69
CA VAL A 180 -67.08 10.62 15.05
C VAL A 180 -66.96 11.25 16.43
N CYS A 181 -66.56 12.53 16.44
CA CYS A 181 -66.55 13.39 17.61
C CYS A 181 -67.96 13.93 17.88
N THR A 182 -68.48 13.71 19.08
CA THR A 182 -69.60 14.48 19.65
C THR A 182 -69.24 14.94 21.06
N GLY A 183 -69.20 16.26 21.24
CA GLY A 183 -69.78 16.98 22.38
C GLY A 183 -69.35 16.64 23.81
N THR A 184 -68.49 17.50 24.36
CA THR A 184 -68.70 18.29 25.61
C THR A 184 -69.10 17.55 26.90
N GLU A 185 -68.20 17.47 27.90
CA GLU A 185 -68.11 18.40 29.06
C GLU A 185 -67.04 17.97 30.10
N SER A 186 -66.34 18.99 30.62
CA SER A 186 -65.54 19.07 31.87
C SER A 186 -64.07 18.57 31.95
N PRO A 187 -63.10 19.44 32.34
CA PRO A 187 -61.68 19.14 32.39
C PRO A 187 -61.25 18.71 33.81
N SER A 188 -61.13 17.41 34.07
CA SER A 188 -60.49 16.92 35.30
C SER A 188 -59.71 15.62 35.14
N GLY A 189 -59.44 15.16 33.90
CA GLY A 189 -58.68 13.95 33.60
C GLY A 189 -57.29 14.17 32.99
N THR A 190 -56.90 15.42 32.70
CA THR A 190 -55.75 15.74 31.83
C THR A 190 -54.37 15.48 32.47
N GLY A 191 -54.30 15.24 33.78
CA GLY A 191 -53.04 14.96 34.49
C GLY A 191 -52.60 13.51 34.46
N LEU A 192 -53.54 12.55 34.40
CA LEU A 192 -53.22 11.12 34.50
C LEU A 192 -52.77 10.53 33.16
N SER A 193 -53.23 11.06 32.03
CA SER A 193 -52.75 10.61 30.70
C SER A 193 -51.28 11.00 30.47
N SER A 194 -50.90 12.23 30.85
CA SER A 194 -49.52 12.68 30.68
C SER A 194 -48.56 11.96 31.64
N GLU A 195 -48.98 11.63 32.86
CA GLU A 195 -48.20 10.80 33.78
C GLU A 195 -48.03 9.36 33.26
N VAL A 196 -49.10 8.75 32.75
CA VAL A 196 -49.07 7.39 32.16
C VAL A 196 -48.21 7.36 30.89
N GLU A 197 -48.28 8.39 30.05
CA GLU A 197 -47.43 8.54 28.86
C GLU A 197 -45.95 8.73 29.23
N VAL A 198 -45.66 9.52 30.26
CA VAL A 198 -44.29 9.68 30.80
C VAL A 198 -43.78 8.35 31.36
N LEU A 199 -44.59 7.61 32.12
CA LEU A 199 -44.20 6.29 32.63
C LEU A 199 -43.99 5.28 31.51
N LYS A 200 -44.80 5.33 30.45
CA LYS A 200 -44.63 4.49 29.25
C LYS A 200 -43.34 4.85 28.49
N ALA A 201 -43.03 6.14 28.36
CA ALA A 201 -41.79 6.60 27.75
C ALA A 201 -40.56 6.21 28.59
N LEU A 202 -40.62 6.38 29.92
CA LEU A 202 -39.57 5.95 30.84
C LEU A 202 -39.37 4.43 30.78
N LYS A 203 -40.45 3.64 30.78
CA LYS A 203 -40.39 2.18 30.63
C LYS A 203 -39.74 1.78 29.31
N SER A 204 -40.15 2.40 28.20
CA SER A 204 -39.54 2.16 26.88
C SER A 204 -38.07 2.55 26.83
N LEU A 205 -37.67 3.62 27.52
CA LEU A 205 -36.27 4.07 27.61
C LEU A 205 -35.43 3.07 28.40
N PHE A 206 -35.93 2.57 29.54
CA PHE A 206 -35.26 1.51 30.31
C PHE A 206 -35.12 0.23 29.51
N GLU A 207 -36.15 -0.15 28.76
CA GLU A 207 -36.14 -1.36 27.93
C GLU A 207 -35.15 -1.24 26.76
N HIS A 208 -35.10 -0.07 26.12
CA HIS A 208 -34.10 0.23 25.09
C HIS A 208 -32.67 0.27 25.65
N HIS A 209 -32.47 0.88 26.83
CA HIS A 209 -31.16 0.92 27.48
C HIS A 209 -30.68 -0.48 27.86
N LYS A 210 -31.57 -1.32 28.41
CA LYS A 210 -31.27 -2.73 28.70
C LYS A 210 -30.92 -3.52 27.45
N ALA A 211 -31.66 -3.33 26.35
CA ALA A 211 -31.35 -3.96 25.08
C ALA A 211 -29.99 -3.50 24.52
N LEU A 212 -29.65 -2.22 24.70
CA LEU A 212 -28.37 -1.67 24.31
C LEU A 212 -27.23 -2.27 25.14
N ASP A 213 -27.38 -2.37 26.46
CA ASP A 213 -26.42 -3.00 27.37
C ASP A 213 -26.15 -4.46 26.97
N GLU A 214 -27.20 -5.24 26.74
CA GLU A 214 -27.06 -6.63 26.26
C GLU A 214 -26.33 -6.68 24.90
N LYS A 215 -26.60 -5.74 23.99
CA LYS A 215 -25.92 -5.67 22.69
C LYS A 215 -24.45 -5.28 22.83
N VAL A 216 -24.12 -4.35 23.73
CA VAL A 216 -22.73 -3.97 24.03
C VAL A 216 -22.00 -5.13 24.66
N HIS A 217 -22.60 -5.82 25.64
CA HIS A 217 -22.03 -7.01 26.25
C HIS A 217 -21.80 -8.14 25.25
N HIS A 218 -22.75 -8.38 24.34
CA HIS A 218 -22.59 -9.38 23.28
C HIS A 218 -21.46 -8.99 22.32
N ARG A 219 -21.37 -7.73 21.89
CA ARG A 219 -20.26 -7.25 21.03
C ARG A 219 -18.91 -7.36 21.75
N LEU A 220 -18.85 -7.04 23.03
CA LEU A 220 -17.64 -7.19 23.84
C LEU A 220 -17.20 -8.65 23.93
N ARG A 221 -18.15 -9.57 24.19
CA ARG A 221 -17.85 -11.01 24.22
C ARG A 221 -17.37 -11.52 22.86
N ALA A 222 -18.00 -11.09 21.77
CA ALA A 222 -17.58 -11.46 20.42
C ALA A 222 -16.16 -10.93 20.09
N ALA A 223 -15.84 -9.70 20.49
CA ALA A 223 -14.51 -9.13 20.33
C ALA A 223 -13.46 -9.87 21.18
N GLN A 224 -13.78 -10.20 22.44
CA GLN A 224 -12.91 -10.99 23.30
C GLN A 224 -12.63 -12.37 22.71
N ASN A 225 -13.64 -13.07 22.20
CA ASN A 225 -13.46 -14.35 21.52
C ASN A 225 -12.56 -14.21 20.28
N ARG A 226 -12.75 -13.17 19.47
CA ARG A 226 -11.90 -12.89 18.30
C ARG A 226 -10.46 -12.60 18.71
N VAL A 227 -10.22 -11.88 19.80
CA VAL A 227 -8.87 -11.69 20.36
C VAL A 227 -8.26 -13.02 20.78
N THR A 228 -9.00 -13.89 21.49
CA THR A 228 -8.47 -15.21 21.87
C THR A 228 -8.19 -16.10 20.66
N GLU A 229 -9.01 -16.04 19.61
CA GLU A 229 -8.76 -16.76 18.35
C GLU A 229 -7.50 -16.24 17.64
N LEU A 230 -7.32 -14.92 17.59
CA LEU A 230 -6.13 -14.30 17.01
C LEU A 230 -4.88 -14.59 17.84
N GLU A 231 -4.96 -14.58 19.17
CA GLU A 231 -3.86 -14.98 20.07
C GLU A 231 -3.48 -16.45 19.88
N ASN A 232 -4.47 -17.34 19.73
CA ASN A 232 -4.24 -18.75 19.42
C ASN A 232 -3.58 -18.90 18.04
N ALA A 233 -4.08 -18.23 17.01
CA ALA A 233 -3.49 -18.25 15.67
C ALA A 233 -2.05 -17.71 15.67
N LEU A 234 -1.78 -16.64 16.44
CA LEU A 234 -0.45 -16.05 16.60
C LEU A 234 0.48 -17.00 17.37
N SER A 235 -0.01 -17.69 18.41
CA SER A 235 0.77 -18.71 19.13
C SER A 235 1.18 -19.87 18.21
N VAL A 236 0.26 -20.32 17.34
CA VAL A 236 0.52 -21.36 16.35
C VAL A 236 1.54 -20.86 15.31
N ALA A 237 1.36 -19.65 14.79
CA ALA A 237 2.31 -19.05 13.85
C ALA A 237 3.71 -18.87 14.47
N ARG A 238 3.79 -18.52 15.76
CA ARG A 238 5.04 -18.37 16.52
C ARG A 238 5.71 -19.71 16.86
N SER A 239 4.93 -20.78 16.97
CA SER A 239 5.48 -22.15 17.08
C SER A 239 6.00 -22.70 15.75
N LEU A 240 5.50 -22.16 14.63
CA LEU A 240 5.89 -22.54 13.26
C LEU A 240 7.02 -21.67 12.69
N SER A 241 7.40 -20.56 13.35
CA SER A 241 8.55 -19.72 12.96
C SER A 241 9.76 -19.96 13.90
N PRO A 242 10.90 -20.46 13.40
CA PRO A 242 12.11 -20.53 14.21
C PRO A 242 12.79 -19.15 14.19
N THR A 243 12.44 -18.28 15.13
CA THR A 243 13.27 -17.09 15.42
C THR A 243 14.35 -17.47 16.43
N GLU A 244 15.48 -17.96 15.95
CA GLU A 244 16.74 -17.72 16.65
C GLU A 244 17.16 -16.25 16.44
N SER A 245 17.82 -15.68 17.45
CA SER A 245 18.58 -14.41 17.44
C SER A 245 17.82 -13.15 17.90
N LYS A 246 17.74 -12.95 19.22
CA LYS A 246 17.60 -11.62 19.83
C LYS A 246 18.37 -11.47 21.16
N ASP A 247 19.58 -12.01 21.23
CA ASP A 247 20.49 -11.80 22.36
C ASP A 247 21.91 -11.48 21.88
N SER A 248 22.12 -10.29 21.29
CA SER A 248 23.45 -9.67 21.18
C SER A 248 23.37 -8.30 20.49
N LEU A 249 22.86 -7.28 21.19
CA LEU A 249 23.11 -5.88 20.81
C LEU A 249 22.84 -4.94 21.98
N SER A 250 23.75 -4.92 22.95
CA SER A 250 23.99 -3.77 23.84
C SER A 250 25.21 -4.01 24.72
N LYS A 251 26.41 -3.87 24.15
CA LYS A 251 27.62 -3.49 24.89
C LYS A 251 28.46 -2.59 23.98
N GLU A 252 28.55 -1.33 24.39
CA GLU A 252 29.68 -0.38 24.24
C GLU A 252 29.16 1.04 24.05
N ALA A 253 28.80 1.67 25.17
CA ALA A 253 29.10 3.08 25.42
C ALA A 253 28.99 3.33 26.93
N GLN A 254 30.02 4.00 27.45
CA GLN A 254 30.10 4.70 28.74
C GLN A 254 30.42 3.90 30.00
N THR A 255 31.71 4.00 30.33
CA THR A 255 32.32 4.04 31.65
C THR A 255 31.71 5.09 32.58
N ASP A 256 31.75 4.75 33.87
CA ASP A 256 31.76 5.60 35.07
C ASP A 256 30.47 6.38 35.43
N GLU A 257 29.68 5.83 36.36
CA GLU A 257 29.60 6.39 37.73
C GLU A 257 28.77 5.51 38.69
N SER A 258 29.43 5.12 39.78
CA SER A 258 29.00 5.06 41.19
C SER A 258 27.50 4.90 41.56
N GLU A 259 27.26 3.85 42.38
CA GLU A 259 26.34 3.82 43.53
C GLU A 259 24.87 4.23 43.37
N LEU A 260 23.96 3.25 43.33
CA LEU A 260 22.84 3.22 44.29
C LEU A 260 22.17 1.84 44.39
N ALA A 261 21.95 1.40 45.64
CA ALA A 261 20.96 0.41 46.05
C ALA A 261 21.22 -1.09 45.78
N LYS A 262 22.21 -1.64 46.51
CA LYS A 262 21.94 -2.86 47.30
C LYS A 262 21.04 -2.50 48.48
N LEU A 263 19.89 -3.16 48.59
CA LEU A 263 19.06 -3.42 49.79
C LEU A 263 17.75 -4.04 49.23
N ILE A 264 17.51 -5.35 49.31
CA ILE A 264 16.92 -6.02 50.49
C ILE A 264 16.97 -7.55 50.28
N SER A 265 17.54 -8.27 51.28
CA SER A 265 17.19 -9.60 51.84
C SER A 265 17.06 -10.83 50.91
N ALA A 266 17.90 -11.90 50.99
CA ALA A 266 17.90 -13.00 51.99
C ALA A 266 16.48 -13.60 52.22
N GLN A 267 16.13 -14.89 52.06
CA GLN A 267 16.78 -16.20 52.29
C GLN A 267 15.88 -17.35 51.68
N PRO A 268 16.22 -18.65 51.80
CA PRO A 268 15.93 -19.76 50.85
C PRO A 268 14.88 -20.82 51.33
N THR A 269 14.91 -22.02 50.71
CA THR A 269 14.15 -23.30 50.93
C THR A 269 12.87 -23.42 50.10
N GLY A 270 12.42 -24.55 49.55
CA GLY A 270 12.79 -25.97 49.53
C GLY A 270 11.75 -26.74 48.69
N SER A 271 12.14 -27.94 48.23
CA SER A 271 11.50 -28.91 47.32
C SER A 271 9.99 -29.22 47.48
N ILE A 272 9.32 -29.67 46.38
CA ILE A 272 8.66 -30.98 46.19
C ILE A 272 7.78 -30.99 44.90
N ALA A 273 7.94 -32.05 44.08
CA ALA A 273 7.16 -32.38 42.87
C ALA A 273 5.74 -32.95 43.21
N PRO A 274 4.82 -33.17 42.24
CA PRO A 274 4.88 -34.39 41.41
C PRO A 274 4.37 -34.27 39.94
N HIS A 275 4.89 -35.20 39.12
CA HIS A 275 4.50 -35.61 37.76
C HIS A 275 3.08 -36.27 37.75
N PRO A 276 2.30 -36.42 36.63
CA PRO A 276 2.65 -37.34 35.53
C PRO A 276 2.18 -37.04 34.08
N GLN A 277 2.97 -37.59 33.12
CA GLN A 277 2.58 -38.21 31.85
C GLN A 277 2.00 -37.35 30.70
N THR A 278 2.87 -37.00 29.74
CA THR A 278 2.49 -36.68 28.36
C THR A 278 2.83 -37.83 27.42
N LYS A 279 1.82 -38.14 26.60
CA LYS A 279 1.75 -39.23 25.63
C LYS A 279 2.62 -38.92 24.43
N THR A 280 3.46 -39.88 24.05
CA THR A 280 4.22 -39.92 22.81
C THR A 280 3.28 -39.85 21.60
N MET A 281 3.52 -38.91 20.69
CA MET A 281 2.98 -39.00 19.32
C MET A 281 4.11 -38.67 18.34
N ASN A 282 4.31 -39.60 17.40
CA ASN A 282 5.36 -39.63 16.41
C ASN A 282 5.46 -38.33 15.61
N ILE A 283 6.62 -37.68 15.69
CA ILE A 283 7.11 -36.74 14.69
C ILE A 283 7.98 -37.58 13.73
N PRO A 284 7.75 -37.54 12.40
CA PRO A 284 8.66 -38.18 11.46
C PRO A 284 10.02 -37.47 11.55
N PRO A 285 11.15 -38.20 11.65
CA PRO A 285 12.45 -37.56 11.69
C PRO A 285 12.85 -37.11 10.28
N SER A 286 13.66 -36.05 10.25
CA SER A 286 14.62 -35.72 9.19
C SER A 286 14.08 -35.20 7.84
N THR A 287 13.68 -33.93 7.80
CA THR A 287 14.38 -33.01 6.88
C THR A 287 15.45 -32.32 7.73
N SER A 288 16.62 -32.97 7.79
CA SER A 288 17.75 -32.60 8.64
C SER A 288 18.04 -31.09 8.65
N LEU A 289 18.47 -30.52 9.78
CA LEU A 289 19.06 -29.18 9.84
C LEU A 289 20.09 -28.94 8.70
N SER A 290 20.80 -29.99 8.28
CA SER A 290 21.66 -29.99 7.09
C SER A 290 20.96 -29.61 5.78
N SER A 291 19.71 -30.02 5.53
CA SER A 291 18.97 -29.65 4.32
C SER A 291 18.49 -28.20 4.34
N ALA A 292 18.10 -27.68 5.50
CA ALA A 292 17.74 -26.27 5.65
C ALA A 292 18.97 -25.36 5.51
N LEU A 293 20.10 -25.74 6.12
CA LEU A 293 21.37 -25.01 5.99
C LEU A 293 21.92 -25.09 4.54
N SER A 294 21.75 -26.24 3.88
CA SER A 294 22.09 -26.41 2.46
C SER A 294 21.21 -25.56 1.55
N ALA A 295 19.92 -25.44 1.85
CA ALA A 295 18.99 -24.57 1.10
C ALA A 295 19.33 -23.08 1.31
N ALA A 296 19.68 -22.68 2.53
CA ALA A 296 20.14 -21.32 2.82
C ALA A 296 21.47 -21.00 2.11
N ALA A 297 22.43 -21.91 2.12
CA ALA A 297 23.68 -21.77 1.38
C ALA A 297 23.43 -21.65 -0.15
N ALA A 298 22.54 -22.47 -0.70
CA ALA A 298 22.14 -22.41 -2.11
C ALA A 298 21.44 -21.08 -2.46
N ALA A 299 20.58 -20.57 -1.59
CA ALA A 299 19.93 -19.26 -1.76
C ALA A 299 20.95 -18.11 -1.74
N THR A 300 21.93 -18.17 -0.84
CA THR A 300 23.01 -17.16 -0.74
C THR A 300 23.89 -17.17 -1.99
N GLN A 301 24.20 -18.36 -2.51
CA GLN A 301 24.94 -18.54 -3.75
C GLN A 301 24.16 -18.03 -4.97
N ALA A 302 22.86 -18.34 -5.07
CA ALA A 302 21.99 -17.82 -6.12
C ALA A 302 21.92 -16.28 -6.09
N LEU A 303 21.83 -15.68 -4.91
CA LEU A 303 21.81 -14.22 -4.73
C LEU A 303 23.13 -13.57 -5.16
N SER A 304 24.26 -14.22 -4.90
CA SER A 304 25.57 -13.78 -5.38
C SER A 304 25.69 -13.85 -6.91
N GLN A 305 25.14 -14.91 -7.54
CA GLN A 305 25.13 -15.07 -8.99
C GLN A 305 24.22 -14.05 -9.66
N VAL A 306 23.03 -13.79 -9.09
CA VAL A 306 22.13 -12.73 -9.55
C VAL A 306 22.83 -11.38 -9.51
N LYS A 307 23.57 -11.07 -8.44
CA LYS A 307 24.33 -9.81 -8.31
C LYS A 307 25.45 -9.69 -9.36
N GLU A 308 26.16 -10.77 -9.64
CA GLU A 308 27.19 -10.80 -10.68
C GLU A 308 26.59 -10.61 -12.09
N LEU A 309 25.48 -11.30 -12.39
CA LEU A 309 24.75 -11.13 -13.65
C LEU A 309 24.17 -9.73 -13.80
N GLN A 310 23.70 -9.11 -12.70
CA GLN A 310 23.24 -7.73 -12.68
C GLN A 310 24.37 -6.75 -13.04
N ASN A 311 25.55 -6.90 -12.42
CA ASN A 311 26.72 -6.07 -12.73
C ASN A 311 27.15 -6.23 -14.20
N ASN A 312 27.13 -7.47 -14.72
CA ASN A 312 27.41 -7.72 -16.13
C ASN A 312 26.37 -7.07 -17.05
N LEU A 313 25.08 -7.13 -16.71
CA LEU A 313 24.01 -6.46 -17.46
C LEU A 313 24.22 -4.95 -17.49
N ASP A 314 24.55 -4.33 -16.36
CA ASP A 314 24.81 -2.90 -16.25
C ASP A 314 26.04 -2.49 -17.06
N GLN A 315 27.10 -3.30 -17.04
CA GLN A 315 28.28 -3.08 -17.87
C GLN A 315 27.93 -3.16 -19.37
N ARG A 316 27.22 -4.22 -19.81
CA ARG A 316 26.80 -4.37 -21.21
C ARG A 316 25.83 -3.28 -21.66
N SER A 317 24.95 -2.81 -20.77
CA SER A 317 24.02 -1.71 -21.03
C SER A 317 24.78 -0.38 -21.26
N ASN A 318 25.83 -0.11 -20.48
CA ASN A 318 26.68 1.05 -20.68
C ASN A 318 27.49 0.96 -21.99
N GLU A 319 28.05 -0.20 -22.30
CA GLU A 319 28.75 -0.45 -23.57
C GLU A 319 27.81 -0.23 -24.77
N LEU A 320 26.55 -0.70 -24.66
CA LEU A 320 25.52 -0.48 -25.67
C LEU A 320 25.23 1.01 -25.87
N LEU A 321 25.09 1.77 -24.78
CA LEU A 321 24.82 3.21 -24.84
C LEU A 321 25.96 3.96 -25.54
N LEU A 322 27.21 3.61 -25.25
CA LEU A 322 28.38 4.18 -25.92
C LEU A 322 28.41 3.81 -27.41
N ALA A 323 28.14 2.54 -27.76
CA ALA A 323 28.07 2.10 -29.15
C ALA A 323 26.97 2.85 -29.93
N ARG A 324 25.79 3.08 -29.32
CA ARG A 324 24.71 3.89 -29.93
C ARG A 324 25.15 5.33 -30.20
N ARG A 325 25.87 5.97 -29.26
CA ARG A 325 26.41 7.32 -29.48
C ARG A 325 27.41 7.34 -30.63
N GLN A 326 28.29 6.36 -30.71
CA GLN A 326 29.27 6.25 -31.79
C GLN A 326 28.60 6.07 -33.16
N VAL A 327 27.52 5.27 -33.24
CA VAL A 327 26.72 5.12 -34.48
C VAL A 327 26.09 6.45 -34.90
N ILE A 328 25.56 7.23 -33.94
CA ILE A 328 24.98 8.56 -34.23
C ILE A 328 26.05 9.51 -34.78
N GLU A 329 27.22 9.56 -34.14
CA GLU A 329 28.34 10.42 -34.55
C GLU A 329 28.86 10.06 -35.95
N LEU A 330 29.13 8.77 -36.20
CA LEU A 330 29.57 8.29 -37.52
C LEU A 330 28.50 8.50 -38.60
N THR A 331 27.22 8.41 -38.24
CA THR A 331 26.12 8.72 -39.17
C THR A 331 26.11 10.21 -39.52
N SER A 332 26.32 11.11 -38.56
CA SER A 332 26.47 12.56 -38.84
C SER A 332 27.65 12.82 -39.76
N ARG A 333 28.82 12.23 -39.45
CA ARG A 333 30.03 12.38 -40.26
C ARG A 333 29.86 11.84 -41.68
N CYS A 334 29.15 10.73 -41.86
CA CYS A 334 28.80 10.22 -43.19
C CYS A 334 27.92 11.20 -43.96
N LYS A 335 26.95 11.83 -43.28
CA LYS A 335 26.05 12.81 -43.89
C LYS A 335 26.82 14.07 -44.31
N GLU A 336 27.63 14.62 -43.43
CA GLU A 336 28.50 15.78 -43.71
C GLU A 336 29.43 15.52 -44.88
N ALA A 337 30.12 14.37 -44.92
CA ALA A 337 30.98 14.00 -46.05
C ALA A 337 30.21 13.85 -47.37
N THR A 338 28.98 13.32 -47.31
CA THR A 338 28.09 13.22 -48.49
C THR A 338 27.66 14.60 -48.98
N ASP A 339 27.31 15.51 -48.07
CA ASP A 339 26.91 16.87 -48.39
C ASP A 339 28.08 17.69 -48.98
N SER A 340 29.29 17.55 -48.43
CA SER A 340 30.52 18.14 -48.97
C SER A 340 30.85 17.64 -50.37
N LEU A 341 30.69 16.34 -50.62
CA LEU A 341 30.88 15.76 -51.95
C LEU A 341 29.85 16.28 -52.96
N ASN A 342 28.58 16.40 -52.54
CA ASN A 342 27.53 16.96 -53.38
C ASN A 342 27.79 18.44 -53.69
N PHE A 343 28.29 19.21 -52.73
CA PHE A 343 28.69 20.60 -52.93
C PHE A 343 29.82 20.71 -53.95
N ALA A 344 30.92 19.98 -53.76
CA ALA A 344 32.06 19.97 -54.69
C ALA A 344 31.65 19.52 -56.11
N ARG A 345 30.72 18.55 -56.21
CA ARG A 345 30.17 18.10 -57.49
C ARG A 345 29.35 19.17 -58.20
N ASN A 346 28.64 20.03 -57.46
CA ASN A 346 27.82 21.09 -58.03
C ASN A 346 28.65 22.30 -58.46
N GLU A 347 29.77 22.61 -57.80
CA GLU A 347 30.69 23.67 -58.26
C GLU A 347 31.43 23.30 -59.56
N LEU A 348 31.54 22.02 -59.88
CA LEU A 348 32.20 21.53 -61.10
C LEU A 348 31.31 21.57 -62.36
N ARG A 349 30.04 22.00 -62.23
CA ARG A 349 28.98 21.82 -63.25
C ARG A 349 28.49 23.14 -63.83
#